data_AF-A0A2T0FH96-F1
#
_entry.id   AF-A0A2T0FH96-F1
#
_cell.length_a   1.000
_cell.length_b   1.000
_cell.length_c   1.000
_cell.angle_alpha   90.00
_cell.angle_beta   90.00
_cell.angle_gamma   90.00
#
_symmetry.space_group_name_H-M   'P 1'
#
loop_
_entity.id
_entity.type
_entity.pdbx_description
1 polymer ?
#
loop_
_entity_poly.entity_id
_entity_poly.type
_entity_poly.pdbx_seq_one_letter_code
_entity_poly.pdbx_strand_id
1 'polypeptide(L)'
;MKVVAVSGPSCSGKTTLVKYLHQILPDAHTIFEDDFYLPDSEIPKTNGLENWDCPEAFDLAKMAQTLSHARENGTLPPEHKSIEAANAMGPVRPSPEVVARLKDRVQHIKEPVVLVDGIMLFHKSSPVLDEFDHKIVLFTDYATLKQRRESRSGYVTIEGFWQDPPGYFDDIVWPEYLKNYGFLYEGEPGTELSKAARQQAIVAPPSRELDALLTWAVDLILE
;
A
#
# COMPACT_ATOMS: atom_id res chain seq x y z
N MET A 1 7.46 17.36 -6.47
CA MET A 1 6.36 16.42 -6.20
C MET A 1 6.95 15.28 -5.43
N LYS A 2 6.33 14.91 -4.31
CA LYS A 2 6.84 13.92 -3.37
C LYS A 2 6.00 12.65 -3.50
N VAL A 3 6.64 11.50 -3.64
CA VAL A 3 5.97 10.20 -3.76
C VAL A 3 6.17 9.42 -2.47
N VAL A 4 5.06 9.11 -1.79
CA VAL A 4 5.02 8.41 -0.51
C VAL A 4 4.39 7.06 -0.73
N ALA A 5 5.19 6.00 -0.66
CA ALA A 5 4.70 4.63 -0.76
C ALA A 5 4.38 4.05 0.62
N VAL A 6 3.21 3.44 0.73
CA VAL A 6 2.75 2.68 1.88
C VAL A 6 2.56 1.24 1.44
N SER A 7 3.40 0.34 1.94
CA SER A 7 3.37 -1.07 1.59
C SER A 7 3.31 -1.99 2.82
N GLY A 8 3.21 -3.30 2.59
CA GLY A 8 3.02 -4.32 3.63
C GLY A 8 1.91 -5.31 3.30
N PRO A 9 1.65 -6.29 4.18
CA PRO A 9 0.79 -7.42 3.84
C PRO A 9 -0.66 -6.99 3.60
N SER A 10 -1.41 -7.82 2.88
CA SER A 10 -2.85 -7.64 2.72
C SER A 10 -3.53 -7.48 4.09
N CYS A 11 -4.50 -6.56 4.21
CA CYS A 11 -5.23 -6.27 5.46
C CYS A 11 -4.43 -5.61 6.61
N SER A 12 -3.24 -5.05 6.36
CA SER A 12 -2.45 -4.33 7.38
C SER A 12 -2.92 -2.91 7.72
N GLY A 13 -3.81 -2.31 6.91
CA GLY A 13 -4.35 -0.96 7.13
C GLY A 13 -3.77 0.14 6.21
N LYS A 14 -3.02 -0.21 5.16
CA LYS A 14 -2.42 0.71 4.19
C LYS A 14 -3.43 1.68 3.59
N THR A 15 -4.51 1.15 3.01
CA THR A 15 -5.57 1.93 2.36
C THR A 15 -6.23 2.91 3.31
N THR A 16 -6.38 2.55 4.59
CA THR A 16 -6.90 3.45 5.61
C THR A 16 -5.93 4.62 5.82
N LEU A 17 -4.64 4.35 6.02
CA LEU A 17 -3.62 5.40 6.16
C LEU A 17 -3.59 6.33 4.94
N VAL A 18 -3.52 5.76 3.73
CA VAL A 18 -3.44 6.50 2.47
C VAL A 18 -4.69 7.36 2.25
N LYS A 19 -5.90 6.83 2.47
CA LYS A 19 -7.15 7.60 2.32
C LYS A 19 -7.24 8.76 3.34
N TYR A 20 -6.75 8.59 4.56
CA TYR A 20 -6.70 9.69 5.53
C TYR A 20 -5.63 10.73 5.22
N LEU A 21 -4.44 10.31 4.78
CA LEU A 21 -3.40 11.24 4.33
C LEU A 21 -3.90 12.08 3.14
N HIS A 22 -4.59 11.46 2.18
CA HIS A 22 -5.20 12.15 1.05
C HIS A 22 -6.20 13.23 1.51
N GLN A 23 -6.98 12.96 2.55
CA GLN A 23 -7.92 13.95 3.10
C GLN A 23 -7.24 15.08 3.88
N ILE A 24 -6.03 14.85 4.40
CA ILE A 24 -5.29 15.79 5.24
C ILE A 24 -4.44 16.72 4.37
N LEU A 25 -3.79 16.20 3.34
CA LEU A 25 -2.89 16.93 2.45
C LEU A 25 -3.66 17.87 1.52
N PRO A 26 -3.14 19.08 1.22
CA PRO A 26 -3.86 20.08 0.44
C PRO A 26 -3.93 19.75 -1.06
N ASP A 27 -2.88 19.13 -1.60
CA ASP A 27 -2.79 18.69 -3.00
C ASP A 27 -2.18 17.29 -3.03
N ALA A 28 -3.06 16.28 -3.05
CA ALA A 28 -2.68 14.89 -3.02
C ALA A 28 -3.36 14.09 -4.14
N HIS A 29 -2.57 13.22 -4.74
CA HIS A 29 -3.03 12.18 -5.66
C HIS A 29 -2.79 10.82 -5.04
N THR A 30 -3.61 9.83 -5.42
CA THR A 30 -3.47 8.47 -4.90
C THR A 30 -3.40 7.49 -6.04
N ILE A 31 -2.44 6.57 -5.96
CA ILE A 31 -2.28 5.43 -6.86
C ILE A 31 -2.42 4.17 -6.01
N PHE A 32 -3.34 3.28 -6.36
CA PHE A 32 -3.46 1.96 -5.74
C PHE A 32 -2.85 0.92 -6.68
N GLU A 33 -1.95 0.07 -6.18
CA GLU A 33 -1.36 -1.05 -6.91
C GLU A 33 -2.44 -2.02 -7.42
N ASP A 34 -3.55 -2.13 -6.68
CA ASP A 34 -4.72 -2.92 -7.07
C ASP A 34 -5.35 -2.46 -8.41
N ASP A 35 -5.17 -1.20 -8.82
CA ASP A 35 -5.63 -0.72 -10.14
C ASP A 35 -4.75 -1.25 -11.31
N PHE A 36 -3.68 -1.97 -11.00
CA PHE A 36 -2.73 -2.55 -11.95
C PHE A 36 -2.71 -4.08 -11.94
N TYR A 37 -3.68 -4.75 -11.32
CA TYR A 37 -3.84 -6.19 -11.52
C TYR A 37 -3.97 -6.54 -13.02
N LEU A 38 -3.41 -7.67 -13.40
CA LEU A 38 -3.66 -8.27 -14.71
C LEU A 38 -5.10 -8.80 -14.79
N PRO A 39 -5.65 -9.00 -16.00
CA PRO A 39 -6.93 -9.68 -16.17
C PRO A 39 -6.92 -11.07 -15.52
N ASP A 40 -8.07 -11.53 -15.01
CA ASP A 40 -8.21 -12.81 -14.29
C ASP A 40 -7.59 -13.99 -15.08
N SER A 41 -7.78 -14.01 -16.40
CA SER A 41 -7.20 -15.02 -17.30
C SER A 41 -5.66 -15.04 -17.38
N GLU A 42 -4.99 -13.96 -16.97
CA GLU A 42 -3.53 -13.81 -16.95
C GLU A 42 -2.93 -13.95 -15.55
N ILE A 43 -3.76 -14.08 -14.51
CA ILE A 43 -3.28 -14.24 -13.13
C ILE A 43 -2.48 -15.55 -13.00
N PRO A 44 -1.25 -15.48 -12.47
CA PRO A 44 -0.40 -16.66 -12.31
C PRO A 44 -1.04 -17.66 -11.35
N LYS A 45 -0.60 -18.92 -11.43
CA LYS A 45 -1.09 -19.98 -10.53
C LYS A 45 -0.01 -20.51 -9.62
N THR A 46 -0.36 -20.80 -8.38
CA THR A 46 0.49 -21.49 -7.41
C THR A 46 -0.30 -22.66 -6.84
N ASN A 47 0.26 -23.88 -6.98
CA ASN A 47 -0.40 -25.13 -6.59
C ASN A 47 -1.81 -25.32 -7.18
N GLY A 48 -2.04 -24.78 -8.39
CA GLY A 48 -3.33 -24.87 -9.08
C GLY A 48 -4.36 -23.79 -8.73
N LEU A 49 -4.07 -22.92 -7.75
CA LEU A 49 -4.89 -21.76 -7.39
C LEU A 49 -4.35 -20.49 -8.04
N GLU A 50 -5.23 -19.55 -8.41
CA GLU A 50 -4.85 -18.20 -8.86
C GLU A 50 -4.11 -17.48 -7.73
N ASN A 51 -2.94 -16.93 -8.02
CA ASN A 51 -2.06 -16.25 -7.09
C ASN A 51 -2.12 -14.74 -7.34
N TRP A 52 -3.08 -14.09 -6.71
CA TRP A 52 -3.27 -12.65 -6.76
C TRP A 52 -2.21 -11.91 -5.91
N ASP A 53 -1.60 -12.58 -4.93
CA ASP A 53 -0.70 -11.95 -3.98
C ASP A 53 0.77 -12.16 -4.38
N CYS A 54 1.14 -12.02 -5.65
CA CYS A 54 2.53 -12.10 -6.13
C CYS A 54 2.87 -10.97 -7.12
N PRO A 55 4.15 -10.57 -7.28
CA PRO A 55 4.54 -9.49 -8.19
C PRO A 55 4.06 -9.68 -9.62
N GLU A 56 4.02 -10.92 -10.10
CA GLU A 56 3.61 -11.28 -11.46
C GLU A 56 2.11 -11.10 -11.72
N ALA A 57 1.30 -10.86 -10.68
CA ALA A 57 -0.12 -10.56 -10.82
C ALA A 57 -0.38 -9.11 -11.25
N PHE A 58 0.65 -8.25 -11.31
CA PHE A 58 0.52 -6.82 -11.54
C PHE A 58 1.29 -6.35 -12.79
N ASP A 59 0.71 -5.40 -13.53
CA ASP A 59 1.41 -4.60 -14.54
C ASP A 59 2.20 -3.45 -13.87
N LEU A 60 3.28 -3.81 -13.18
CA LEU A 60 4.17 -2.84 -12.51
C LEU A 60 4.91 -1.93 -13.50
N ALA A 61 5.02 -2.33 -14.76
CA ALA A 61 5.60 -1.49 -15.81
C ALA A 61 4.67 -0.30 -16.13
N LYS A 62 3.36 -0.55 -16.27
CA LYS A 62 2.35 0.50 -16.42
C LYS A 62 2.25 1.36 -15.16
N MET A 63 2.42 0.78 -13.98
CA MET A 63 2.48 1.56 -12.73
C MET A 63 3.68 2.51 -12.72
N ALA A 64 4.86 2.04 -13.13
CA ALA A 64 6.05 2.88 -13.26
C ALA A 64 5.84 4.04 -14.26
N GLN A 65 5.18 3.79 -15.40
CA GLN A 65 4.82 4.84 -16.35
C GLN A 65 3.85 5.87 -15.75
N THR A 66 2.90 5.42 -14.94
CA THR A 66 1.94 6.30 -14.24
C THR A 66 2.68 7.20 -13.23
N LEU A 67 3.64 6.64 -12.50
CA LEU A 67 4.50 7.40 -11.57
C LEU A 67 5.39 8.42 -12.31
N SER A 68 6.02 8.03 -13.42
CA SER A 68 6.82 8.93 -14.26
C SER A 68 5.99 10.11 -14.75
N HIS A 69 4.78 9.83 -15.28
CA HIS A 69 3.86 10.86 -15.74
C HIS A 69 3.50 11.82 -14.60
N ALA A 70 3.19 11.29 -13.40
CA ALA A 70 2.90 12.11 -12.24
C ALA A 70 4.08 13.01 -11.88
N ARG A 71 5.31 12.47 -11.86
CA ARG A 71 6.53 13.24 -11.57
C ARG A 71 6.76 14.37 -12.57
N GLU A 72 6.53 14.11 -13.84
CA GLU A 72 6.76 15.07 -14.92
C GLU A 72 5.69 16.17 -14.98
N ASN A 73 4.42 15.82 -14.73
CA ASN A 73 3.28 16.71 -14.99
C ASN A 73 2.64 17.26 -13.70
N GLY A 74 2.98 16.70 -12.54
CA GLY A 74 2.37 17.05 -11.26
C GLY A 74 0.94 16.52 -11.07
N THR A 75 0.43 15.74 -12.02
CA THR A 75 -0.91 15.15 -12.03
C THR A 75 -0.88 13.71 -12.53
N LEU A 76 -1.88 12.89 -12.17
CA LEU A 76 -2.01 11.54 -12.75
C LEU A 76 -2.42 11.59 -14.23
N PRO A 77 -2.09 10.56 -15.04
CA PRO A 77 -2.57 10.46 -16.41
C PRO A 77 -4.10 10.53 -16.51
N PRO A 78 -4.69 11.25 -17.47
CA PRO A 78 -6.14 11.40 -17.61
C PRO A 78 -6.93 10.08 -17.74
N GLU A 79 -6.28 9.05 -18.28
CA GLU A 79 -6.81 7.70 -18.44
C GLU A 79 -6.77 6.86 -17.15
N HIS A 80 -5.98 7.27 -16.15
CA HIS A 80 -5.90 6.58 -14.87
C HIS A 80 -7.22 6.72 -14.12
N LYS A 81 -7.93 5.61 -13.96
CA LYS A 81 -9.17 5.52 -13.20
C LYS A 81 -8.97 4.51 -12.08
N SER A 82 -9.17 4.95 -10.85
CA SER A 82 -9.06 4.08 -9.70
C SER A 82 -10.41 3.50 -9.32
N ILE A 83 -10.48 2.17 -9.24
CA ILE A 83 -11.62 1.45 -8.69
C ILE A 83 -11.50 1.44 -7.16
N GLU A 84 -10.28 1.25 -6.64
CA GLU A 84 -10.00 1.16 -5.21
C GLU A 84 -10.29 2.48 -4.47
N ALA A 85 -10.12 3.63 -5.14
CA ALA A 85 -10.48 4.93 -4.58
C ALA A 85 -11.96 5.02 -4.18
N ALA A 86 -12.86 4.33 -4.89
CA ALA A 86 -14.29 4.33 -4.61
C ALA A 86 -14.69 3.45 -3.41
N ASN A 87 -13.81 2.54 -2.98
CA ASN A 87 -14.11 1.64 -1.87
C ASN A 87 -14.24 2.40 -0.54
N ALA A 88 -15.29 2.09 0.21
CA ALA A 88 -15.55 2.73 1.50
C ALA A 88 -14.45 2.40 2.53
N MET A 89 -14.06 3.39 3.34
CA MET A 89 -13.17 3.15 4.47
C MET A 89 -13.87 2.29 5.54
N GLY A 90 -13.19 1.25 6.02
CA GLY A 90 -13.62 0.42 7.15
C GLY A 90 -13.89 1.25 8.42
N PRO A 91 -14.48 0.71 9.49
CA PRO A 91 -15.14 1.50 10.55
C PRO A 91 -14.21 2.34 11.43
N VAL A 92 -12.90 2.11 11.39
CA VAL A 92 -11.92 2.85 12.20
C VAL A 92 -11.84 4.30 11.72
N ARG A 93 -11.91 5.25 12.67
CA ARG A 93 -11.85 6.70 12.41
C ARG A 93 -10.79 7.33 13.32
N PRO A 94 -9.96 8.28 12.82
CA PRO A 94 -9.09 9.07 13.66
C PRO A 94 -9.90 10.11 14.44
N SER A 95 -9.30 10.69 15.47
CA SER A 95 -9.91 11.79 16.21
C SER A 95 -10.06 13.02 15.31
N PRO A 96 -11.24 13.68 15.26
CA PRO A 96 -11.44 14.90 14.48
C PRO A 96 -10.44 16.01 14.81
N GLU A 97 -10.05 16.14 16.08
CA GLU A 97 -9.08 17.12 16.56
C GLU A 97 -7.68 16.86 15.99
N VAL A 98 -7.28 15.59 15.87
CA VAL A 98 -6.01 15.18 15.26
C VAL A 98 -6.01 15.53 13.78
N VAL A 99 -7.08 15.19 13.06
CA VAL A 99 -7.20 15.53 11.63
C VAL A 99 -7.14 17.05 11.41
N ALA A 100 -7.89 17.83 12.19
CA ALA A 100 -7.89 19.29 12.09
C ALA A 100 -6.50 19.89 12.33
N ARG A 101 -5.79 19.43 13.38
CA ARG A 101 -4.42 19.84 13.66
C ARG A 101 -3.47 19.47 12.52
N LEU A 102 -3.57 18.27 11.96
CA LEU A 102 -2.68 17.84 10.88
C LEU A 102 -2.93 18.66 9.60
N LYS A 103 -4.19 18.97 9.27
CA LYS A 103 -4.55 19.86 8.15
C LYS A 103 -3.91 21.25 8.29
N ASP A 104 -3.99 21.83 9.48
CA ASP A 104 -3.37 23.13 9.77
C ASP A 104 -1.84 23.10 9.57
N ARG A 105 -1.19 22.00 9.98
CA ARG A 105 0.26 21.83 9.80
C ARG A 105 0.69 21.73 8.33
N VAL A 106 -0.11 21.09 7.48
CA VAL A 106 0.25 20.85 6.07
C VAL A 106 -0.29 21.90 5.11
N GLN A 107 -1.06 22.89 5.59
CA GLN A 107 -1.72 23.90 4.75
C GLN A 107 -0.75 24.73 3.89
N HIS A 108 0.53 24.80 4.30
CA HIS A 108 1.56 25.58 3.61
C HIS A 108 2.34 24.77 2.56
N ILE A 109 2.12 23.45 2.47
CA ILE A 109 2.74 22.62 1.44
C ILE A 109 2.15 23.01 0.08
N LYS A 110 3.02 23.44 -0.84
CA LYS A 110 2.65 23.80 -2.23
C LYS A 110 2.97 22.72 -3.24
N GLU A 111 3.81 21.77 -2.83
CA GLU A 111 4.24 20.66 -3.65
C GLU A 111 3.15 19.57 -3.65
N PRO A 112 2.72 19.06 -4.81
CA PRO A 112 1.81 17.93 -4.86
C PRO A 112 2.45 16.68 -4.26
N VAL A 113 1.64 15.88 -3.59
CA VAL A 113 2.05 14.60 -3.00
C VAL A 113 1.33 13.46 -3.70
N VAL A 114 2.07 12.45 -4.18
CA VAL A 114 1.49 11.20 -4.67
C VAL A 114 1.61 10.15 -3.57
N LEU A 115 0.47 9.67 -3.10
CA LEU A 115 0.38 8.57 -2.15
C LEU A 115 0.21 7.26 -2.94
N VAL A 116 1.02 6.26 -2.62
CA VAL A 116 0.99 4.96 -3.29
C VAL A 116 0.65 3.88 -2.26
N ASP A 117 -0.38 3.08 -2.53
CA ASP A 117 -0.78 1.93 -1.70
C ASP A 117 -0.55 0.64 -2.48
N GLY A 118 0.14 -0.34 -1.90
CA GLY A 118 0.30 -1.65 -2.54
C GLY A 118 0.86 -2.75 -1.64
N ILE A 119 0.54 -3.99 -1.95
CA ILE A 119 1.06 -5.19 -1.28
C ILE A 119 2.43 -5.64 -1.80
N MET A 120 2.84 -5.22 -3.00
CA MET A 120 4.08 -5.67 -3.67
C MET A 120 5.09 -4.56 -3.99
N LEU A 121 4.87 -3.30 -3.61
CA LEU A 121 5.78 -2.18 -3.91
C LEU A 121 7.26 -2.37 -3.53
N PHE A 122 7.60 -3.14 -2.48
CA PHE A 122 8.93 -3.23 -1.88
C PHE A 122 9.62 -4.60 -2.06
N HIS A 123 9.14 -5.43 -2.99
CA HIS A 123 9.87 -6.66 -3.31
C HIS A 123 11.26 -6.33 -3.92
N LYS A 124 12.24 -7.25 -3.79
CA LYS A 124 13.65 -7.00 -4.15
C LYS A 124 13.90 -6.53 -5.59
N SER A 125 13.01 -6.89 -6.50
CA SER A 125 13.11 -6.58 -7.94
C SER A 125 12.06 -5.58 -8.39
N SER A 126 11.47 -4.83 -7.45
CA SER A 126 10.38 -3.90 -7.74
C SER A 126 10.89 -2.79 -8.66
N PRO A 127 10.27 -2.58 -9.84
CA PRO A 127 10.71 -1.58 -10.80
C PRO A 127 10.37 -0.15 -10.35
N VAL A 128 9.56 -0.01 -9.29
CA VAL A 128 9.08 1.28 -8.77
C VAL A 128 9.72 1.66 -7.44
N LEU A 129 10.58 0.81 -6.87
CA LEU A 129 11.15 1.05 -5.54
C LEU A 129 11.96 2.34 -5.45
N ASP A 130 12.69 2.68 -6.51
CA ASP A 130 13.51 3.90 -6.59
C ASP A 130 12.69 5.15 -6.93
N GLU A 131 11.42 4.98 -7.31
CA GLU A 131 10.49 6.08 -7.60
C GLU A 131 9.85 6.66 -6.33
N PHE A 132 10.18 6.17 -5.13
CA PHE A 132 9.56 6.59 -3.88
C PHE A 132 10.50 7.44 -3.02
N ASP A 133 10.04 8.63 -2.63
CA ASP A 133 10.78 9.54 -1.74
C ASP A 133 10.67 9.09 -0.27
N HIS A 134 9.49 8.59 0.13
CA HIS A 134 9.29 7.98 1.45
C HIS A 134 8.67 6.60 1.30
N LYS A 135 9.22 5.60 2.02
CA LYS A 135 8.84 4.19 1.90
C LYS A 135 8.41 3.66 3.26
N ILE A 136 7.10 3.61 3.50
CA ILE A 136 6.49 3.19 4.76
C ILE A 136 6.06 1.73 4.63
N VAL A 137 6.56 0.84 5.48
CA VAL A 137 6.03 -0.52 5.61
C VAL A 137 5.14 -0.64 6.84
N LEU A 138 3.87 -0.99 6.63
CA LEU A 138 2.91 -1.31 7.67
C LEU A 138 2.86 -2.82 7.89
N PHE A 139 2.69 -3.22 9.14
CA PHE A 139 2.53 -4.62 9.49
C PHE A 139 1.62 -4.78 10.71
N THR A 140 0.83 -5.85 10.73
CA THR A 140 0.20 -6.39 11.95
C THR A 140 0.38 -7.90 12.00
N ASP A 141 0.17 -8.50 13.16
CA ASP A 141 0.39 -9.94 13.38
C ASP A 141 -0.44 -10.82 12.44
N TYR A 142 0.10 -12.01 12.16
CA TYR A 142 -0.49 -13.03 11.29
C TYR A 142 -1.96 -13.33 11.61
N ALA A 143 -2.31 -13.51 12.89
CA ALA A 143 -3.67 -13.86 13.29
C ALA A 143 -4.66 -12.75 12.91
N THR A 144 -4.29 -11.49 13.16
CA THR A 144 -5.07 -10.33 12.76
C THR A 144 -5.20 -10.20 11.24
N LEU A 145 -4.10 -10.39 10.49
CA LEU A 145 -4.12 -10.35 9.02
C LEU A 145 -5.04 -11.41 8.44
N LYS A 146 -4.91 -12.65 8.93
CA LYS A 146 -5.73 -13.80 8.53
C LYS A 146 -7.20 -13.55 8.78
N GLN A 147 -7.56 -13.20 10.02
CA GLN A 147 -8.94 -12.92 10.41
C GLN A 147 -9.56 -11.85 9.51
N ARG A 148 -8.82 -10.77 9.21
CA ARG A 148 -9.30 -9.70 8.35
C ARG A 148 -9.46 -10.15 6.90
N ARG A 149 -8.49 -10.90 6.35
CA ARG A 149 -8.57 -11.42 4.96
C ARG A 149 -9.77 -12.34 4.81
N GLU A 150 -9.91 -13.33 5.69
CA GLU A 150 -10.99 -14.31 5.65
C GLU A 150 -12.38 -13.70 5.90
N SER A 151 -12.44 -12.52 6.54
CA SER A 151 -13.69 -11.77 6.73
C SER A 151 -14.16 -10.97 5.51
N ARG A 152 -13.33 -10.87 4.46
CA ARG A 152 -13.71 -10.13 3.25
C ARG A 152 -14.73 -10.95 2.45
N SER A 153 -15.77 -10.26 1.96
CA SER A 153 -16.83 -10.87 1.14
C SER A 153 -16.36 -11.28 -0.26
N GLY A 154 -15.17 -10.86 -0.67
CA GLY A 154 -14.57 -11.07 -2.00
C GLY A 154 -14.08 -9.75 -2.61
N TYR A 155 -13.66 -9.81 -3.86
CA TYR A 155 -12.97 -8.77 -4.59
C TYR A 155 -13.60 -8.60 -5.96
N VAL A 156 -13.82 -7.35 -6.38
CA VAL A 156 -14.16 -7.05 -7.77
C VAL A 156 -12.87 -7.11 -8.58
N THR A 157 -12.86 -7.93 -9.63
CA THR A 157 -11.73 -8.06 -10.54
C THR A 157 -12.04 -7.39 -11.88
N ILE A 158 -11.10 -7.42 -12.82
CA ILE A 158 -11.30 -6.86 -14.16
C ILE A 158 -12.37 -7.65 -14.92
N GLU A 159 -12.37 -8.98 -14.80
CA GLU A 159 -13.25 -9.86 -15.56
C GLU A 159 -14.45 -10.39 -14.74
N GLY A 160 -14.52 -10.08 -13.45
CA GLY A 160 -15.66 -10.47 -12.63
C GLY A 160 -15.49 -10.25 -11.12
N PHE A 161 -15.51 -11.35 -10.38
CA PHE A 161 -15.49 -11.34 -8.92
C PHE A 161 -14.71 -12.54 -8.40
N TRP A 162 -13.74 -12.27 -7.53
CA TRP A 162 -12.92 -13.28 -6.88
C TRP A 162 -13.32 -13.42 -5.41
N GLN A 163 -13.47 -14.65 -4.95
CA GLN A 163 -13.60 -14.96 -3.54
C GLN A 163 -12.52 -15.96 -3.17
N ASP A 164 -11.71 -15.60 -2.16
CA ASP A 164 -10.67 -16.48 -1.66
C ASP A 164 -11.26 -17.85 -1.27
N PRO A 165 -10.72 -18.97 -1.81
CA PRO A 165 -11.13 -20.29 -1.38
C PRO A 165 -10.69 -20.55 0.08
N PRO A 166 -11.31 -21.51 0.79
CA PRO A 166 -10.86 -21.90 2.13
C PRO A 166 -9.37 -22.26 2.14
N GLY A 167 -8.61 -21.72 3.09
CA GLY A 167 -7.17 -21.95 3.21
C GLY A 167 -6.28 -20.99 2.40
N TYR A 168 -6.84 -20.15 1.51
CA TYR A 168 -6.08 -19.28 0.61
C TYR A 168 -5.06 -18.39 1.32
N PHE A 169 -5.39 -17.88 2.51
CA PHE A 169 -4.46 -17.05 3.27
C PHE A 169 -3.19 -17.81 3.67
N ASP A 170 -3.34 -19.06 4.11
CA ASP A 170 -2.22 -19.90 4.56
C ASP A 170 -1.45 -20.47 3.38
N ASP A 171 -2.16 -20.80 2.30
CA ASP A 171 -1.60 -21.51 1.15
C ASP A 171 -0.93 -20.56 0.14
N ILE A 172 -1.38 -19.30 0.07
CA ILE A 172 -0.96 -18.32 -0.95
C ILE A 172 -0.51 -17.00 -0.32
N VAL A 173 -1.42 -16.27 0.34
CA VAL A 173 -1.21 -14.87 0.76
C VAL A 173 0.00 -14.74 1.70
N TRP A 174 0.04 -15.55 2.76
CA TRP A 174 1.10 -15.46 3.75
C TRP A 174 2.46 -15.98 3.23
N PRO A 175 2.55 -17.14 2.56
CA PRO A 175 3.78 -17.58 1.91
C PRO A 175 4.35 -16.55 0.91
N GLU A 176 3.52 -15.94 0.08
CA GLU A 176 3.99 -14.92 -0.86
C GLU A 176 4.45 -13.64 -0.17
N TYR A 177 3.77 -13.22 0.90
CA TYR A 177 4.26 -12.11 1.71
C TYR A 177 5.64 -12.42 2.31
N LEU A 178 5.84 -13.61 2.89
CA LEU A 178 7.15 -14.02 3.43
C LEU A 178 8.22 -14.08 2.35
N LYS A 179 7.90 -14.65 1.18
CA LYS A 179 8.81 -14.74 0.04
C LYS A 179 9.26 -13.36 -0.45
N ASN A 180 8.35 -12.40 -0.55
CA ASN A 180 8.65 -11.09 -1.13
C ASN A 180 9.11 -10.05 -0.10
N TYR A 181 8.67 -10.12 1.16
CA TYR A 181 8.90 -9.10 2.19
C TYR A 181 9.67 -9.62 3.40
N GLY A 182 9.89 -10.92 3.54
CA GLY A 182 10.61 -11.49 4.69
C GLY A 182 12.01 -10.90 4.87
N PHE A 183 12.68 -10.54 3.77
CA PHE A 183 14.00 -9.89 3.81
C PHE A 183 14.00 -8.49 4.46
N LEU A 184 12.83 -7.87 4.64
CA LEU A 184 12.72 -6.55 5.24
C LEU A 184 12.95 -6.55 6.75
N TYR A 185 13.01 -7.72 7.39
CA TYR A 185 13.09 -7.87 8.84
C TYR A 185 14.33 -8.66 9.25
N GLU A 186 14.90 -8.37 10.42
CA GLU A 186 16.01 -9.15 11.00
C GLU A 186 15.56 -10.54 11.50
N GLY A 187 14.24 -10.71 11.74
CA GLY A 187 13.63 -11.97 12.13
C GLY A 187 12.24 -12.14 11.49
N GLU A 188 11.26 -12.50 12.31
CA GLU A 188 9.87 -12.63 11.86
C GLU A 188 9.31 -11.29 11.35
N PRO A 189 8.35 -11.30 10.41
CA PRO A 189 7.75 -10.06 9.93
C PRO A 189 7.14 -9.20 11.05
N GLY A 190 7.32 -7.89 10.93
CA GLY A 190 6.89 -6.91 11.93
C GLY A 190 7.85 -6.71 13.09
N THR A 191 8.99 -7.42 13.10
CA THR A 191 10.10 -7.14 14.02
C THR A 191 10.96 -5.99 13.49
N GLU A 192 12.17 -5.84 14.03
CA GLU A 192 13.12 -4.82 13.61
C GLU A 192 13.44 -4.94 12.12
N LEU A 193 13.42 -3.80 11.42
CA LEU A 193 13.76 -3.76 10.00
C LEU A 193 15.21 -4.20 9.75
N SER A 194 15.45 -4.96 8.70
CA SER A 194 16.77 -5.43 8.35
C SER A 194 17.70 -4.30 7.92
N LYS A 195 19.01 -4.53 8.01
CA LYS A 195 20.00 -3.63 7.39
C LYS A 195 19.68 -3.35 5.90
N ALA A 196 19.23 -4.35 5.15
CA ALA A 196 18.88 -4.21 3.74
C ALA A 196 17.67 -3.28 3.54
N ALA A 197 16.63 -3.40 4.36
CA ALA A 197 15.47 -2.50 4.31
C ALA A 197 15.87 -1.04 4.61
N ARG A 198 16.70 -0.84 5.64
CA ARG A 198 17.18 0.51 6.01
C ARG A 198 18.07 1.15 4.94
N GLN A 199 18.89 0.35 4.26
CA GLN A 199 19.68 0.82 3.11
C GLN A 199 18.79 1.30 1.95
N GLN A 200 17.57 0.77 1.84
CA GLN A 200 16.57 1.20 0.89
C GLN A 200 15.71 2.38 1.40
N ALA A 201 16.05 2.95 2.57
CA ALA A 201 15.28 3.98 3.27
C ALA A 201 13.83 3.57 3.60
N ILE A 202 13.58 2.27 3.75
CA ILE A 202 12.27 1.76 4.21
C ILE A 202 12.17 1.98 5.73
N VAL A 203 11.04 2.53 6.16
CA VAL A 203 10.74 2.84 7.56
C VAL A 203 9.43 2.19 7.99
N ALA A 204 9.32 1.87 9.28
CA ALA A 204 8.10 1.36 9.90
C ALA A 204 7.63 2.34 10.97
N PRO A 205 6.32 2.54 11.14
CA PRO A 205 5.80 3.48 12.13
C PRO A 205 6.06 2.99 13.56
N PRO A 206 6.25 3.90 14.53
CA PRO A 206 6.46 3.54 15.93
C PRO A 206 5.17 3.08 16.63
N SER A 207 4.00 3.31 16.02
CA SER A 207 2.70 2.95 16.56
C SER A 207 1.74 2.53 15.46
N ARG A 208 0.81 1.63 15.81
CA ARG A 208 -0.31 1.20 14.95
C ARG A 208 -1.62 1.93 15.27
N GLU A 209 -1.64 2.71 16.35
CA GLU A 209 -2.79 3.55 16.68
C GLU A 209 -2.95 4.65 15.63
N LEU A 210 -4.16 4.81 15.07
CA LEU A 210 -4.36 5.56 13.83
C LEU A 210 -3.97 7.04 13.97
N ASP A 211 -4.26 7.66 15.11
CA ASP A 211 -3.92 9.05 15.36
C ASP A 211 -2.41 9.28 15.44
N ALA A 212 -1.70 8.36 16.10
CA ALA A 212 -0.24 8.39 16.21
C ALA A 212 0.42 8.08 14.86
N LEU A 213 -0.13 7.12 14.13
CA LEU A 213 0.33 6.74 12.79
C LEU A 213 0.19 7.90 11.80
N LEU A 214 -0.96 8.59 11.78
CA LEU A 214 -1.19 9.75 10.92
C LEU A 214 -0.27 10.91 11.28
N THR A 215 -0.06 11.14 12.58
CA THR A 215 0.85 12.20 13.04
C THR A 215 2.28 11.92 12.58
N TRP A 216 2.77 10.70 12.79
CA TRP A 216 4.10 10.29 12.36
C TRP A 216 4.28 10.32 10.84
N ALA A 217 3.28 9.88 10.08
CA ALA A 217 3.35 9.92 8.62
C ALA A 217 3.38 11.35 8.09
N VAL A 218 2.62 12.28 8.70
CA VAL A 218 2.70 13.71 8.35
C VAL A 218 4.06 14.30 8.70
N ASP A 219 4.66 13.92 9.83
CA ASP A 219 6.01 14.35 10.20
C ASP A 219 7.02 13.91 9.13
N LEU A 220 6.97 12.65 8.72
CA LEU A 220 7.83 12.10 7.66
C LEU A 220 7.64 12.84 6.32
N ILE A 221 6.41 13.20 5.95
CA ILE A 221 6.11 13.93 4.71
C ILE A 221 6.63 15.37 4.75
N LEU A 222 6.77 15.97 5.94
CA LEU A 222 7.26 17.33 6.11
C LEU A 222 8.80 17.42 6.16
N GLU A 223 9.52 16.30 6.29
CA GLU A 223 10.99 16.22 6.19
C GLU A 223 11.49 16.47 4.76
#